data_AF-A0A9W8IDR7-F1
#
_entry.id   AF-A0A9W8IDR7-F1
#
_cell.length_a   1.000
_cell.length_b   1.000
_cell.length_c   1.000
_cell.angle_alpha   90.00
_cell.angle_beta   90.00
_cell.angle_gamma   90.00
#
_symmetry.space_group_name_H-M   'P 1'
#
loop_
_entity.id
_entity.type
_entity.pdbx_description
1 polymer ?
#
loop_
_entity_poly.entity_id
_entity_poly.type
_entity_poly.pdbx_seq_one_letter_code
_entity_poly.pdbx_strand_id
1 'polypeptide(L)'
;MTANAIVGLLSNFIWFVVGYQAYRNGQPFWWKPAALMLLMDLAFSLEAFDFPPFLEALDAHALWHAVTIPIITQWYDYLVKDAKWDSHLEQQRKD
;
A
#
# COMPACT_ATOMS: atom_id res chain seq x y z
N MET A 1 15.99 -11.27 2.01
CA MET A 1 14.65 -11.67 1.54
C MET A 1 13.68 -12.05 2.67
N THR A 2 13.92 -13.11 3.45
CA THR A 2 12.95 -13.60 4.46
C THR A 2 12.53 -12.58 5.51
N ALA A 3 13.46 -11.79 6.07
CA ALA A 3 13.12 -10.75 7.04
C ALA A 3 12.17 -9.69 6.45
N ASN A 4 12.41 -9.26 5.21
CA ASN A 4 11.56 -8.29 4.51
C ASN A 4 10.15 -8.85 4.29
N ALA A 5 10.04 -10.13 3.91
CA ALA A 5 8.75 -10.80 3.76
C ALA A 5 7.96 -10.84 5.08
N ILE A 6 8.62 -11.16 6.20
CA ILE A 6 7.97 -11.14 7.52
C ILE A 6 7.48 -9.74 7.88
N VAL A 7 8.32 -8.72 7.70
CA VAL A 7 7.95 -7.32 7.96
C VAL A 7 6.77 -6.89 7.06
N GLY A 8 6.78 -7.29 5.79
CA GLY A 8 5.68 -7.04 4.85
C GLY A 8 4.37 -7.65 5.32
N LEU A 9 4.37 -8.93 5.72
CA LEU A 9 3.19 -9.61 6.24
C LEU A 9 2.66 -8.98 7.54
N LEU A 10 3.54 -8.52 8.42
CA LEU A 10 3.14 -7.77 9.63
C LEU A 10 2.52 -6.42 9.26
N SER A 11 3.10 -5.71 8.28
CA SER A 11 2.56 -4.45 7.77
C SER A 11 1.16 -4.66 7.17
N ASN A 12 0.95 -5.76 6.45
CA ASN A 12 -0.34 -6.14 5.90
C ASN A 12 -1.41 -6.28 6.99
N PHE A 13 -1.08 -6.92 8.11
CA PHE A 13 -2.02 -7.04 9.22
C PHE A 13 -2.42 -5.67 9.80
N ILE A 14 -1.45 -4.77 10.00
CA ILE A 14 -1.69 -3.42 10.50
C ILE A 14 -2.63 -2.66 9.56
N TRP A 15 -2.33 -2.65 8.27
CA TRP A 15 -3.12 -1.91 7.28
C TRP A 15 -4.51 -2.51 7.07
N PHE A 16 -4.66 -3.83 7.22
CA PHE A 16 -5.98 -4.47 7.24
C PHE A 16 -6.83 -3.96 8.42
N VAL A 17 -6.24 -3.88 9.61
CA VAL A 17 -6.93 -3.34 10.80
C VAL A 17 -7.32 -1.88 10.59
N VAL A 18 -6.42 -1.06 10.03
CA VAL A 18 -6.72 0.36 9.69
C VAL A 18 -7.86 0.46 8.67
N GLY A 19 -7.82 -0.30 7.59
CA GLY A 19 -8.90 -0.33 6.58
C GLY A 19 -10.23 -0.80 7.16
N TYR A 20 -10.22 -1.77 8.07
CA TYR A 20 -11.42 -2.21 8.77
C TYR A 20 -12.00 -1.12 9.71
N GLN A 21 -11.15 -0.40 10.42
CA GLN A 21 -11.58 0.75 11.23
C GLN A 21 -12.18 1.87 10.35
N ALA A 22 -11.53 2.19 9.23
CA ALA A 22 -12.03 3.14 8.25
C ALA A 22 -13.42 2.75 7.71
N TYR A 23 -13.62 1.46 7.41
CA TYR A 23 -14.92 0.92 7.00
C TYR A 23 -15.98 1.10 8.09
N ARG A 24 -15.65 0.78 9.35
CA ARG A 24 -16.55 0.96 10.50
C ARG A 24 -16.91 2.43 10.76
N ASN A 25 -16.02 3.35 10.43
CA ASN A 25 -16.20 4.80 10.57
C ASN A 25 -16.89 5.44 9.35
N GLY A 26 -17.26 4.67 8.33
CA GLY A 26 -17.95 5.17 7.14
C GLY A 26 -17.07 5.99 6.20
N GLN A 27 -15.74 5.88 6.30
CA GLN A 27 -14.83 6.57 5.39
C GLN A 27 -15.02 6.06 3.95
N PRO A 28 -15.16 6.91 2.92
CA PRO A 28 -15.48 6.47 1.56
C PRO A 28 -14.36 5.69 0.84
N PHE A 29 -13.12 5.77 1.33
CA PHE A 29 -11.93 5.17 0.70
C PHE A 29 -11.28 4.06 1.55
N TRP A 30 -12.05 3.43 2.44
CA TRP A 30 -11.61 2.34 3.33
C TRP A 30 -10.93 1.16 2.64
N TRP A 31 -11.24 0.91 1.36
CA TRP A 31 -10.72 -0.21 0.58
C TRP A 31 -9.30 0.02 0.03
N LYS A 32 -8.86 1.28 -0.03
CA LYS A 32 -7.58 1.65 -0.66
C LYS A 32 -6.37 0.98 -0.02
N PRO A 33 -6.20 0.94 1.32
CA PRO A 33 -5.06 0.27 1.94
C PRO A 33 -4.97 -1.21 1.58
N ALA A 34 -6.11 -1.91 1.59
CA ALA A 34 -6.17 -3.33 1.23
C ALA A 34 -5.77 -3.57 -0.23
N ALA A 35 -6.26 -2.74 -1.16
CA ALA A 35 -5.86 -2.81 -2.56
C ALA A 35 -4.36 -2.52 -2.75
N LEU A 36 -3.82 -1.52 -2.04
CA LEU A 36 -2.41 -1.14 -2.14
C LEU A 36 -1.46 -2.18 -1.53
N MET A 37 -1.88 -2.87 -0.47
CA MET A 37 -1.15 -4.02 0.08
C MET A 37 -1.06 -5.16 -0.93
N LEU A 38 -2.20 -5.52 -1.55
CA LEU A 38 -2.21 -6.58 -2.57
C LEU A 38 -1.31 -6.22 -3.76
N LEU A 39 -1.34 -4.97 -4.21
CA LEU A 39 -0.43 -4.49 -5.25
C LEU A 39 1.04 -4.53 -4.82
N MET A 40 1.33 -4.20 -3.56
CA MET A 40 2.69 -4.27 -3.02
C MET A 40 3.19 -5.73 -2.94
N ASP A 41 2.36 -6.67 -2.49
CA ASP A 41 2.70 -8.10 -2.44
C ASP A 41 2.96 -8.65 -3.85
N LEU A 42 2.15 -8.24 -4.84
CA LEU A 42 2.37 -8.58 -6.25
C LEU A 42 3.68 -7.99 -6.77
N ALA A 43 4.00 -6.73 -6.44
CA ALA A 43 5.26 -6.10 -6.83
C ALA A 43 6.47 -6.80 -6.19
N PHE A 44 6.38 -7.14 -4.90
CA PHE A 44 7.42 -7.88 -4.18
C PHE A 44 7.61 -9.30 -4.74
N SER A 45 6.55 -9.91 -5.28
CA SER A 45 6.65 -11.24 -5.90
C SER A 45 7.60 -11.27 -7.09
N LEU A 46 7.77 -10.14 -7.80
CA LEU A 46 8.74 -10.03 -8.88
C LEU A 46 10.16 -10.28 -8.37
N GLU A 47 10.55 -9.57 -7.31
CA GLU A 47 11.83 -9.75 -6.61
C GLU A 47 11.94 -11.16 -6.00
N ALA A 48 10.86 -11.68 -5.44
CA ALA A 48 10.88 -12.95 -4.72
C ALA A 48 11.01 -14.18 -5.62
N PHE A 49 10.38 -14.17 -6.79
CA PHE A 49 10.45 -15.29 -7.73
C PHE A 49 11.70 -15.26 -8.60
N ASP A 50 12.27 -14.07 -8.82
CA ASP A 50 13.52 -13.80 -9.52
C ASP A 50 13.62 -14.44 -10.92
N PHE A 51 13.78 -13.61 -11.96
CA PHE A 51 13.88 -14.10 -13.34
C PHE A 51 15.05 -13.44 -14.07
N PRO A 52 15.68 -14.16 -15.02
CA PRO A 52 16.84 -13.64 -15.74
C PRO A 52 16.48 -12.39 -16.55
N PRO A 53 17.41 -11.44 -16.71
CA PRO A 53 17.14 -10.16 -17.37
C PRO A 53 16.66 -10.35 -18.80
N PHE A 54 15.53 -9.72 -19.14
CA PHE A 54 15.05 -9.62 -20.50
C PHE A 54 15.84 -8.55 -21.25
N LEU A 55 16.31 -8.87 -22.46
CA LEU A 55 17.14 -7.99 -23.31
C LEU A 55 18.39 -7.44 -22.60
N GLU A 56 18.92 -8.17 -21.60
CA GLU A 56 20.05 -7.75 -20.76
C GLU A 56 19.83 -6.42 -20.01
N ALA A 57 18.59 -5.91 -19.97
CA ALA A 57 18.27 -4.58 -19.45
C ALA A 57 17.15 -4.56 -18.39
N LEU A 58 16.19 -5.49 -18.45
CA LEU A 58 15.04 -5.53 -17.54
C LEU A 58 15.05 -6.82 -16.72
N ASP A 59 15.46 -6.73 -15.46
CA ASP A 59 15.39 -7.84 -14.49
C ASP A 59 14.21 -7.69 -13.51
N ALA A 60 14.04 -8.71 -12.67
CA ALA A 60 13.05 -8.72 -11.60
C ALA A 60 13.14 -7.48 -10.70
N HIS A 61 14.36 -7.08 -10.35
CA HIS A 61 14.63 -5.98 -9.45
C HIS A 61 14.23 -4.62 -10.04
N ALA A 62 14.58 -4.37 -11.30
CA ALA A 62 14.22 -3.16 -12.03
C ALA A 62 12.70 -3.03 -12.20
N LEU A 63 12.00 -4.14 -12.50
CA LEU A 63 10.54 -4.13 -12.57
C LEU A 63 9.89 -3.89 -11.21
N TRP A 64 10.44 -4.45 -10.13
CA TRP A 64 9.97 -4.17 -8.78
C TRP A 64 10.05 -2.67 -8.46
N HIS A 65 11.18 -2.02 -8.73
CA HIS A 65 11.30 -0.57 -8.59
C HIS A 65 10.33 0.20 -9.48
N ALA A 66 10.17 -0.21 -10.74
CA ALA A 66 9.27 0.47 -11.67
C ALA A 66 7.79 0.41 -11.21
N VAL A 67 7.34 -0.74 -10.71
CA VAL A 67 5.95 -0.94 -10.25
C VAL A 67 5.69 -0.27 -8.90
N THR A 68 6.69 -0.15 -8.03
CA THR A 68 6.50 0.50 -6.71
C THR A 68 6.33 2.01 -6.80
N ILE A 69 6.84 2.68 -7.84
CA ILE A 69 6.65 4.12 -8.07
C ILE A 69 5.16 4.51 -8.05
N PRO A 70 4.29 3.99 -8.94
CA PRO A 70 2.87 4.36 -8.92
C PRO A 70 2.17 3.90 -7.63
N ILE A 71 2.55 2.75 -7.04
CA ILE A 71 1.97 2.28 -5.77
C ILE A 71 2.21 3.31 -4.64
N ILE A 72 3.43 3.84 -4.52
CA ILE A 72 3.78 4.85 -3.51
C ILE A 72 2.99 6.15 -3.74
N THR A 73 2.79 6.57 -5.00
CA THR A 73 1.97 7.76 -5.28
C THR A 73 0.51 7.58 -4.83
N GLN A 74 -0.04 6.37 -4.96
CA GLN A 74 -1.40 6.07 -4.49
C GLN A 74 -1.48 6.00 -2.95
N TRP A 75 -0.43 5.51 -2.29
CA TRP A 75 -0.33 5.60 -0.82
C TRP A 75 -0.34 7.04 -0.34
N TYR A 76 0.42 7.92 -0.99
CA TYR A 76 0.43 9.34 -0.66
C TYR A 76 -0.96 9.98 -0.85
N ASP A 77 -1.63 9.73 -1.98
CA ASP A 77 -3.00 10.21 -2.20
C ASP A 77 -3.99 9.71 -1.13
N TYR A 78 -3.89 8.44 -0.74
CA TYR A 78 -4.70 7.88 0.34
C TYR A 78 -4.47 8.62 1.66
N LEU A 79 -3.20 8.77 2.08
CA LEU A 79 -2.85 9.40 3.35
C LEU A 79 -3.32 10.87 3.42
N VAL A 80 -3.21 11.60 2.31
CA VAL A 80 -3.72 12.98 2.22
C VAL A 80 -5.25 13.02 2.37
N LYS A 81 -5.96 12.06 1.76
CA LYS A 81 -7.43 11.99 1.86
C LYS A 81 -7.89 11.60 3.27
N ASP A 82 -7.20 10.65 3.88
CA ASP A 82 -7.44 10.21 5.26
C ASP A 82 -7.25 11.35 6.27
N ALA A 83 -6.12 12.05 6.20
CA ALA A 83 -5.86 13.20 7.07
C ALA A 83 -6.88 14.34 6.92
N LYS A 84 -7.33 14.60 5.68
CA LYS A 84 -8.40 15.59 5.42
C LYS A 84 -9.74 15.15 6.00
N TRP A 85 -10.10 13.89 5.84
CA TRP A 85 -11.33 13.34 6.38
C TRP A 85 -11.39 13.49 7.90
N ASP A 86 -10.32 13.12 8.60
CA ASP A 86 -10.25 13.24 10.06
C ASP A 86 -10.36 14.70 10.51
N SER A 87 -9.68 15.62 9.82
CA SER A 87 -9.76 17.05 10.10
C SER A 87 -11.18 17.60 9.94
N HIS A 88 -11.91 17.16 8.92
CA HIS A 88 -13.31 17.56 8.70
C HIS A 88 -14.25 17.05 9.80
N LEU A 89 -14.07 15.79 10.24
CA LEU A 89 -14.87 15.24 11.34
C LEU A 89 -14.58 15.97 12.67
N GLU A 90 -13.34 16.37 12.91
CA GLU A 90 -12.99 17.13 14.11
C GLU A 90 -13.62 18.52 14.15
N GLN A 91 -13.76 19.19 13.00
CA GLN A 91 -14.44 20.47 12.89
C GLN A 91 -15.93 20.32 13.21
N GLN A 92 -16.60 19.33 12.61
CA GLN A 92 -18.03 19.06 12.84
C GLN A 92 -18.37 18.70 14.29
N ARG A 93 -17.43 18.13 15.05
CA ARG A 93 -17.63 17.82 16.47
C ARG A 93 -17.53 19.04 17.39
N LYS A 94 -16.89 20.12 16.93
CA LYS A 94 -16.67 21.34 17.72
C LYS A 94 -17.79 22.37 17.56
N ASP A 95 -18.57 22.27 16.48
CA ASP A 95 -19.75 23.09 16.18
C ASP A 95 -21.02 22.52 16.85
#